data_AF-A0A833DXW4-F1
#
_entry.id   AF-A0A833DXW4-F1
#
_cell.length_a   1.000
_cell.length_b   1.000
_cell.length_c   1.000
_cell.angle_alpha   90.00
_cell.angle_beta   90.00
_cell.angle_gamma   90.00
#
_symmetry.space_group_name_H-M   'P 1'
#
loop_
_entity.id
_entity.type
_entity.pdbx_description
1 polymer ?
#
loop_
_entity_poly.entity_id
_entity_poly.type
_entity_poly.pdbx_seq_one_letter_code
_entity_poly.pdbx_strand_id
1 'polypeptide(L)'
;MEKETIILTITIILVAIPIIWLIQHYISGSEDILAKYDVHRVEFTTINDRNVSIVYQIKNLEDIEDIRREDLDAKTKSEICYIVWYIFNKYKNIDEVQIISYYSHEGKLTEYYKFKIDRRNAELAGLLNISKEDLYNNVYLYYNKVIKLGKLKLYNK
;
A
#
# COMPACT_ATOMS: atom_id res chain seq x y z
N MET A 1 -4.59 -28.43 39.41
CA MET A 1 -5.60 -27.71 38.61
C MET A 1 -5.43 -26.20 38.63
N GLU A 2 -5.72 -25.44 39.71
CA GLU A 2 -5.64 -23.96 39.64
C GLU A 2 -4.24 -23.41 39.32
N LYS A 3 -3.18 -23.97 39.92
CA LYS A 3 -1.80 -23.53 39.68
C LYS A 3 -1.33 -23.76 38.23
N GLU A 4 -1.71 -24.87 37.62
CA GLU A 4 -1.33 -25.19 36.23
C GLU A 4 -2.03 -24.25 35.25
N THR A 5 -3.30 -23.93 35.49
CA THR A 5 -4.05 -22.97 34.68
C THR A 5 -3.46 -21.55 34.80
N ILE A 6 -3.04 -21.15 36.01
CA ILE A 6 -2.38 -19.84 36.24
C ILE A 6 -1.03 -19.78 35.49
N ILE A 7 -0.21 -20.82 35.61
CA ILE A 7 1.10 -20.89 34.92
C ILE A 7 0.91 -20.86 33.40
N LEU A 8 -0.06 -21.61 32.88
CA LEU A 8 -0.37 -21.64 31.45
C LEU A 8 -0.79 -20.24 30.96
N THR A 9 -1.65 -19.56 31.70
CA THR A 9 -2.14 -18.22 31.35
C THR A 9 -1.02 -17.18 31.34
N ILE A 10 -0.14 -17.21 32.35
CA ILE A 10 1.04 -16.33 32.43
C ILE A 10 1.98 -16.58 31.24
N THR A 11 2.18 -17.85 30.88
CA THR A 11 3.04 -18.23 29.75
C THR A 11 2.47 -17.74 28.42
N ILE A 12 1.15 -17.87 28.21
CA ILE A 12 0.47 -17.36 27.00
C ILE A 12 0.63 -15.83 26.92
N ILE A 13 0.43 -15.10 28.01
CA ILE A 13 0.59 -13.64 28.05
C ILE A 13 2.04 -13.23 27.73
N LEU A 14 3.02 -13.90 28.34
CA LEU A 14 4.45 -13.64 28.13
C LEU A 14 4.89 -13.88 26.68
N VAL A 15 4.25 -14.81 25.96
CA VAL A 15 4.54 -15.08 24.54
C VAL A 15 3.75 -14.15 23.61
N ALA A 16 2.48 -13.86 23.93
CA ALA A 16 1.63 -13.05 23.08
C ALA A 16 2.03 -11.57 23.06
N ILE A 17 2.42 -10.98 24.20
CA ILE A 17 2.78 -9.56 24.30
C ILE A 17 3.97 -9.20 23.38
N PRO A 18 5.11 -9.92 23.39
CA PRO A 18 6.22 -9.64 22.48
C PRO A 18 5.85 -9.76 21.01
N ILE A 19 5.00 -10.73 20.65
CA ILE A 19 4.54 -10.93 19.27
C ILE A 19 3.68 -9.74 18.82
N ILE A 20 2.72 -9.31 19.66
CA ILE A 20 1.87 -8.15 19.37
C ILE A 20 2.73 -6.87 19.25
N TRP A 21 3.71 -6.69 20.14
CA TRP A 21 4.62 -5.54 20.10
C TRP A 21 5.49 -5.53 18.83
N LEU A 22 6.01 -6.69 18.42
CA LEU A 22 6.75 -6.84 17.15
C LEU A 22 5.88 -6.49 15.94
N ILE A 23 4.62 -6.95 15.92
CA ILE A 23 3.67 -6.62 14.85
C ILE A 23 3.42 -5.11 14.81
N GLN A 24 3.15 -4.47 15.95
CA GLN A 24 2.94 -3.02 16.04
C GLN A 24 4.15 -2.22 15.58
N HIS A 25 5.36 -2.56 16.06
CA HIS A 25 6.59 -1.88 15.67
C HIS A 25 6.86 -2.01 14.16
N TYR A 26 6.60 -3.18 13.58
CA TYR A 26 6.78 -3.43 12.14
C TYR A 26 5.82 -2.59 11.28
N ILE A 27 4.61 -2.37 11.77
CA ILE A 27 3.58 -1.52 11.14
C ILE A 27 4.01 -0.04 11.22
N SER A 28 4.43 0.47 12.37
CA SER A 28 4.85 1.88 12.51
C SER A 28 6.04 2.25 11.63
N GLY A 29 7.05 1.39 11.51
CA GLY A 29 8.19 1.65 10.60
C GLY A 29 7.83 1.62 9.10
N SER A 30 6.59 1.26 8.74
CA SER A 30 6.11 1.34 7.35
C SER A 30 5.57 2.70 6.95
N GLU A 31 4.93 3.38 7.90
CA GLU A 31 4.30 4.68 7.68
C GLU A 31 5.37 5.74 7.38
N ASP A 32 6.53 5.69 8.04
CA ASP A 32 7.65 6.62 7.79
C ASP A 32 8.24 6.55 6.36
N ILE A 33 8.23 5.36 5.74
CA ILE A 33 8.78 5.19 4.38
C ILE A 33 7.77 5.64 3.34
N LEU A 34 6.50 5.33 3.54
CA LEU A 34 5.43 5.66 2.60
C LEU A 34 4.99 7.14 2.71
N ALA A 35 5.19 7.79 3.86
CA ALA A 35 4.91 9.21 4.05
C ALA A 35 5.63 10.12 3.04
N LYS A 36 6.80 9.70 2.53
CA LYS A 36 7.54 10.43 1.47
C LYS A 36 6.80 10.49 0.12
N TYR A 37 5.76 9.69 -0.04
CA TYR A 37 4.92 9.60 -1.22
C TYR A 37 3.48 10.04 -0.91
N ASP A 38 3.32 10.93 0.06
CA ASP A 38 2.04 11.50 0.48
C ASP A 38 1.01 10.44 0.93
N VAL A 39 1.50 9.28 1.38
CA VAL A 39 0.66 8.24 1.98
C VAL A 39 0.43 8.61 3.44
N HIS A 40 -0.83 8.84 3.78
CA HIS A 40 -1.23 9.25 5.13
C HIS A 40 -1.64 8.07 6.00
N ARG A 41 -2.13 6.99 5.40
CA ARG A 41 -2.62 5.84 6.14
C ARG A 41 -2.53 4.57 5.32
N VAL A 42 -2.14 3.48 5.96
CA VAL A 42 -2.25 2.13 5.42
C VAL A 42 -3.17 1.33 6.33
N GLU A 43 -4.22 0.76 5.77
CA GLU A 43 -5.18 -0.08 6.47
C GLU A 43 -5.06 -1.52 5.96
N PHE A 44 -5.10 -2.47 6.88
CA PHE A 44 -5.11 -3.89 6.57
C PHE A 44 -6.47 -4.45 6.96
N THR A 45 -7.15 -5.08 6.00
CA THR A 45 -8.51 -5.59 6.19
C THR A 45 -8.71 -6.88 5.38
N THR A 46 -9.83 -7.55 5.59
CA THR A 46 -10.22 -8.74 4.81
C THR A 46 -11.47 -8.40 4.00
N ILE A 47 -11.40 -8.57 2.68
CA ILE A 47 -12.52 -8.34 1.76
C ILE A 47 -12.69 -9.60 0.92
N ASN A 48 -13.87 -10.23 0.98
CA ASN A 48 -14.16 -11.48 0.25
C ASN A 48 -13.09 -12.56 0.47
N ASP A 49 -12.74 -12.82 1.74
CA ASP A 49 -11.73 -13.79 2.17
C ASP A 49 -10.31 -13.55 1.64
N ARG A 50 -10.00 -12.32 1.20
CA ARG A 50 -8.66 -11.89 0.78
C ARG A 50 -8.11 -10.85 1.73
N ASN A 51 -6.84 -10.96 2.08
CA ASN A 51 -6.14 -9.95 2.85
C ASN A 51 -5.81 -8.76 1.94
N VAL A 52 -6.42 -7.62 2.22
CA VAL A 52 -6.31 -6.40 1.42
C VAL A 52 -5.56 -5.34 2.21
N SER A 53 -4.59 -4.71 1.56
CA SER A 53 -3.95 -3.48 2.05
C SER A 53 -4.54 -2.28 1.30
N ILE A 54 -5.19 -1.37 2.02
CA ILE A 54 -5.74 -0.12 1.48
C ILE A 54 -4.80 1.02 1.86
N VAL A 55 -4.21 1.65 0.86
CA VAL A 55 -3.27 2.75 0.98
C VAL A 55 -3.98 4.05 0.64
N TYR A 56 -4.10 4.95 1.62
CA TYR A 56 -4.71 6.25 1.45
C TYR A 56 -3.63 7.30 1.20
N GLN A 57 -3.69 7.92 0.02
CA GLN A 57 -2.76 8.96 -0.42
C GLN A 57 -3.51 10.30 -0.53
N ILE A 58 -2.89 11.41 -0.11
CA ILE A 58 -3.44 12.76 -0.30
C ILE A 58 -2.42 13.60 -1.03
N LYS A 59 -2.63 13.84 -2.32
CA LYS A 59 -1.73 14.64 -3.14
C LYS A 59 -2.06 16.12 -3.00
N ASN A 60 -1.02 16.93 -2.82
CA ASN A 60 -1.12 18.36 -3.00
C ASN A 60 -0.85 18.67 -4.47
N LEU A 61 -1.92 18.89 -5.24
CA LEU A 61 -1.82 19.24 -6.66
C LEU A 61 -1.76 20.77 -6.74
N GLU A 62 -0.58 21.29 -7.11
CA GLU A 62 -0.37 22.73 -7.23
C GLU A 62 -1.15 23.34 -8.40
N ASP A 63 -1.44 22.54 -9.43
CA ASP A 63 -2.16 22.98 -10.62
C ASP A 63 -3.36 22.05 -10.91
N ILE A 64 -4.56 22.63 -11.00
CA ILE A 64 -5.80 21.89 -11.29
C ILE A 64 -5.80 21.36 -12.73
N GLU A 65 -5.03 21.98 -13.63
CA GLU A 65 -4.92 21.51 -15.02
C GLU A 65 -4.29 20.12 -15.12
N ASP A 66 -3.44 19.72 -14.16
CA ASP A 66 -2.86 18.37 -14.13
C ASP A 66 -3.93 17.29 -13.88
N ILE A 67 -5.06 17.63 -13.25
CA ILE A 67 -6.20 16.73 -12.97
C ILE A 67 -7.02 16.48 -14.25
N ARG A 68 -6.99 17.39 -15.21
CA ARG A 68 -7.79 17.31 -16.45
C ARG A 68 -7.17 16.39 -17.50
N ARG A 69 -5.94 15.91 -17.27
CA ARG A 69 -5.29 14.98 -18.19
C ARG A 69 -5.92 13.59 -18.07
N GLU A 70 -6.18 12.94 -19.20
CA GLU A 70 -6.64 11.54 -19.25
C GLU A 70 -5.57 10.54 -18.75
N ASP A 71 -4.42 11.03 -18.31
CA ASP A 71 -3.26 10.23 -17.92
C ASP A 71 -2.59 10.81 -16.67
N LEU A 72 -1.97 9.94 -15.89
CA LEU A 72 -1.23 10.29 -14.68
C LEU A 72 0.14 10.90 -15.05
N ASP A 73 0.59 11.87 -14.27
CA ASP A 73 1.94 12.41 -14.38
C ASP A 73 3.00 11.36 -14.01
N ALA A 74 4.23 11.55 -14.51
CA ALA A 74 5.33 10.61 -14.32
C ALA A 74 5.67 10.30 -12.85
N LYS A 75 5.49 11.29 -11.96
CA LYS A 75 5.74 11.13 -10.52
C LYS A 75 4.68 10.20 -9.93
N THR A 76 3.40 10.43 -10.19
CA THR A 76 2.31 9.56 -9.73
C THR A 76 2.45 8.12 -10.26
N LYS A 77 2.87 7.95 -11.52
CA LYS A 77 3.14 6.62 -12.09
C LYS A 77 4.21 5.86 -11.31
N SER A 78 5.28 6.56 -10.94
CA SER A 78 6.39 6.01 -10.16
C SER A 78 5.97 5.66 -8.73
N GLU A 79 5.17 6.53 -8.11
CA GLU A 79 4.60 6.32 -6.77
C GLU A 79 3.74 5.07 -6.70
N ILE A 80 2.83 4.85 -7.65
CA ILE A 80 2.00 3.65 -7.71
C ILE A 80 2.88 2.39 -7.70
N CYS A 81 3.93 2.36 -8.54
CA CYS A 81 4.84 1.21 -8.59
C CYS A 81 5.55 1.00 -7.25
N TYR A 82 6.05 2.07 -6.65
CA TYR A 82 6.75 1.99 -5.37
C TYR A 82 5.85 1.50 -4.25
N ILE A 83 4.63 2.03 -4.14
CA ILE A 83 3.66 1.64 -3.12
C ILE A 83 3.33 0.15 -3.26
N VAL A 84 3.00 -0.31 -4.48
CA VAL A 84 2.67 -1.73 -4.73
C VAL A 84 3.86 -2.63 -4.42
N TRP A 85 5.05 -2.27 -4.92
CA TRP A 85 6.28 -3.01 -4.64
C TRP A 85 6.54 -3.10 -3.14
N TYR A 86 6.47 -1.97 -2.43
CA TYR A 86 6.77 -1.89 -1.01
C TYR A 86 5.81 -2.76 -0.19
N ILE A 87 4.50 -2.64 -0.43
CA ILE A 87 3.50 -3.40 0.33
C ILE A 87 3.69 -4.90 0.10
N PHE A 88 3.84 -5.38 -1.14
CA PHE A 88 3.99 -6.82 -1.37
C PHE A 88 5.31 -7.38 -0.87
N ASN A 89 6.41 -6.63 -0.96
CA ASN A 89 7.72 -7.09 -0.47
C ASN A 89 7.79 -7.05 1.07
N LYS A 90 7.14 -6.09 1.72
CA LYS A 90 7.11 -5.97 3.18
C LYS A 90 6.10 -6.93 3.83
N TYR A 91 4.92 -7.13 3.22
CA TYR A 91 3.83 -7.91 3.79
C TYR A 91 3.51 -9.13 2.91
N LYS A 92 4.02 -10.29 3.35
CA LYS A 92 3.90 -11.56 2.60
C LYS A 92 2.49 -12.13 2.54
N ASN A 93 1.64 -11.76 3.49
CA ASN A 93 0.27 -12.26 3.64
C ASN A 93 -0.79 -11.39 2.96
N ILE A 94 -0.39 -10.35 2.22
CA ILE A 94 -1.33 -9.48 1.49
C ILE A 94 -1.60 -10.06 0.10
N ASP A 95 -2.88 -10.22 -0.21
CA ASP A 95 -3.38 -10.77 -1.47
C ASP A 95 -3.70 -9.67 -2.48
N GLU A 96 -4.09 -8.48 -2.02
CA GLU A 96 -4.45 -7.35 -2.89
C GLU A 96 -3.97 -6.03 -2.28
N VAL A 97 -3.44 -5.15 -3.13
CA VAL A 97 -3.15 -3.76 -2.78
C VAL A 97 -4.16 -2.86 -3.47
N GLN A 98 -4.80 -2.00 -2.71
CA GLN A 98 -5.67 -0.93 -3.19
C GLN A 98 -5.03 0.41 -2.81
N ILE A 99 -4.92 1.32 -3.77
CA ILE A 99 -4.50 2.70 -3.53
C ILE A 99 -5.70 3.59 -3.80
N ILE A 100 -6.07 4.39 -2.81
CA ILE A 100 -7.11 5.41 -2.92
C ILE A 100 -6.42 6.75 -2.73
N SER A 101 -6.31 7.50 -3.82
CA SER A 101 -5.67 8.81 -3.82
C SER A 101 -6.71 9.91 -3.84
N TYR A 102 -6.46 10.94 -3.04
CA TYR A 102 -7.26 12.15 -2.95
C TYR A 102 -6.41 13.35 -3.30
N TYR A 103 -7.06 14.46 -3.62
CA TYR A 103 -6.45 15.78 -3.63
C TYR A 103 -7.31 16.76 -2.84
N SER A 104 -6.67 17.78 -2.27
CA SER A 104 -7.37 18.87 -1.60
C SER A 104 -7.81 19.92 -2.61
N HIS A 105 -9.10 20.21 -2.66
CA HIS A 105 -9.66 21.27 -3.50
C HIS A 105 -10.82 21.94 -2.78
N GLU A 106 -10.76 23.26 -2.65
CA GLU A 106 -11.77 24.07 -1.95
C GLU A 106 -12.05 23.59 -0.51
N GLY A 107 -11.02 23.11 0.19
CA GLY A 107 -11.15 22.59 1.55
C GLY A 107 -11.82 21.21 1.66
N LYS A 108 -12.03 20.52 0.53
CA LYS A 108 -12.57 19.17 0.48
C LYS A 108 -11.58 18.19 -0.14
N LEU A 109 -11.55 16.97 0.37
CA LEU A 109 -10.85 15.87 -0.26
C LEU A 109 -11.71 15.31 -1.40
N THR A 110 -11.17 15.35 -2.60
CA THR A 110 -11.80 14.78 -3.80
C THR A 110 -10.98 13.58 -4.26
N GLU A 111 -11.64 12.49 -4.65
CA GLU A 111 -10.96 11.31 -5.18
C GLU A 111 -10.22 11.68 -6.48
N TYR A 112 -8.93 11.38 -6.55
CA TYR A 112 -8.09 11.60 -7.72
C TYR A 112 -8.02 10.33 -8.58
N TYR A 113 -7.57 9.23 -7.98
CA TYR A 113 -7.53 7.93 -8.63
C TYR A 113 -7.74 6.81 -7.63
N LYS A 114 -8.25 5.68 -8.15
CA LYS A 114 -8.23 4.40 -7.45
C LYS A 114 -7.45 3.40 -8.29
N PHE A 115 -6.49 2.73 -7.66
CA PHE A 115 -5.75 1.65 -8.29
C PHE A 115 -5.89 0.40 -7.45
N LYS A 116 -6.03 -0.76 -8.08
CA LYS A 116 -5.88 -2.03 -7.37
C LYS A 116 -5.22 -3.11 -8.20
N ILE A 117 -4.47 -3.98 -7.52
CA ILE A 117 -3.80 -5.11 -8.13
C ILE A 117 -3.67 -6.24 -7.11
N ASP A 118 -3.91 -7.48 -7.54
CA ASP A 118 -3.65 -8.65 -6.72
C ASP A 118 -2.19 -9.11 -6.81
N ARG A 119 -1.76 -9.89 -5.81
CA ARG A 119 -0.39 -10.35 -5.65
C ARG A 119 0.10 -11.13 -6.87
N ARG A 120 -0.74 -12.01 -7.42
CA ARG A 120 -0.42 -12.81 -8.61
C ARG A 120 -0.14 -11.92 -9.82
N ASN A 121 -0.97 -10.90 -10.04
CA ASN A 121 -0.78 -9.95 -11.13
C ASN A 121 0.48 -9.08 -10.94
N ALA A 122 0.79 -8.69 -9.70
CA ALA A 122 2.06 -8.01 -9.41
C ALA A 122 3.28 -8.94 -9.62
N GLU A 123 3.14 -10.24 -9.39
CA GLU A 123 4.19 -11.23 -9.66
C GLU A 123 4.42 -11.40 -11.17
N LEU A 124 3.33 -11.49 -11.94
CA LEU A 124 3.39 -11.50 -13.41
C LEU A 124 3.98 -10.20 -13.98
N ALA A 125 3.80 -9.07 -13.30
CA ALA A 125 4.46 -7.82 -13.66
C ALA A 125 5.98 -7.83 -13.41
N GLY A 126 6.48 -8.82 -12.67
CA GLY A 126 7.88 -8.92 -12.23
C GLY A 126 8.22 -7.96 -11.08
N LEU A 127 7.22 -7.52 -10.31
CA LEU A 127 7.40 -6.51 -9.27
C LEU A 127 7.74 -7.11 -7.89
N LEU A 128 7.58 -8.42 -7.70
CA LEU A 128 7.89 -9.08 -6.44
C LEU A 128 9.37 -9.50 -6.38
N ASN A 129 9.97 -9.38 -5.19
CA ASN A 129 11.33 -9.83 -4.86
C ASN A 129 12.46 -9.17 -5.67
N ILE A 130 12.20 -8.02 -6.30
CA ILE A 130 13.23 -7.19 -6.94
C ILE A 130 13.82 -6.18 -5.95
N SER A 131 15.06 -5.76 -6.17
CA SER A 131 15.69 -4.73 -5.35
C SER A 131 15.02 -3.37 -5.54
N LYS A 132 15.23 -2.47 -4.59
CA LYS A 132 14.74 -1.08 -4.68
C LYS A 132 15.43 -0.34 -5.85
N GLU A 133 16.70 -0.63 -6.07
CA GLU A 133 17.50 -0.10 -7.17
C GLU A 133 16.94 -0.55 -8.54
N ASP A 134 16.61 -1.83 -8.68
CA ASP A 134 16.03 -2.36 -9.93
C ASP A 134 14.68 -1.72 -10.24
N LEU A 135 13.85 -1.52 -9.21
CA LEU A 135 12.58 -0.82 -9.34
C LEU A 135 12.79 0.59 -9.89
N TYR A 136 13.70 1.40 -9.31
CA TYR A 136 13.93 2.77 -9.77
C TYR A 136 14.50 2.82 -11.18
N ASN A 137 15.47 1.95 -11.49
CA ASN A 137 16.09 1.91 -12.82
C ASN A 137 15.10 1.54 -13.94
N ASN A 138 14.01 0.84 -13.60
CA ASN A 138 13.06 0.30 -14.57
C ASN A 138 11.60 0.72 -14.27
N VAL A 139 11.39 1.82 -13.55
CA VAL A 139 10.07 2.16 -12.98
C VAL A 139 8.98 2.28 -14.04
N TYR A 140 9.29 2.85 -15.21
CA TYR A 140 8.32 2.98 -16.31
C TYR A 140 7.96 1.64 -16.96
N LEU A 141 8.91 0.70 -17.03
CA LEU A 141 8.67 -0.64 -17.54
C LEU A 141 7.76 -1.41 -16.59
N TYR A 142 8.00 -1.30 -15.28
CA TYR A 142 7.13 -1.88 -14.26
C TYR A 142 5.76 -1.23 -14.24
N TYR A 143 5.69 0.10 -14.31
CA TYR A 143 4.44 0.83 -14.39
C TYR A 143 3.56 0.27 -15.50
N ASN A 144 4.04 0.25 -16.74
CA ASN A 144 3.27 -0.24 -17.89
C ASN A 144 2.70 -1.65 -17.69
N LYS A 145 3.41 -2.54 -17.01
CA LYS A 145 2.92 -3.89 -16.69
C LYS A 145 1.88 -3.84 -15.57
N VAL A 146 2.14 -3.08 -14.51
CA VAL A 146 1.27 -2.93 -13.33
C VAL A 146 -0.08 -2.31 -13.70
N ILE A 147 -0.14 -1.26 -14.54
CA ILE A 147 -1.41 -0.67 -14.99
C ILE A 147 -2.20 -1.65 -15.87
N LYS A 148 -1.51 -2.42 -16.73
CA LYS A 148 -2.16 -3.40 -17.62
C LYS A 148 -2.77 -4.58 -16.87
N LEU A 149 -2.11 -5.03 -15.80
CA LEU A 149 -2.54 -6.19 -15.01
C LEU A 149 -3.43 -5.80 -13.81
N GLY A 150 -3.32 -4.56 -13.36
CA GLY A 150 -4.18 -3.97 -12.34
C GLY A 150 -5.44 -3.31 -12.91
N LYS A 151 -6.16 -2.61 -12.04
CA LYS A 151 -7.34 -1.81 -12.39
C LYS A 151 -7.13 -0.39 -11.91
N LEU A 152 -6.83 0.50 -12.86
CA LEU A 152 -6.75 1.94 -12.62
C LEU A 152 -8.07 2.59 -13.00
N LYS A 153 -8.59 3.45 -12.12
CA LYS A 153 -9.71 4.34 -12.39
C LYS A 153 -9.30 5.75 -12.03
N LEU A 154 -9.33 6.64 -13.03
CA LEU A 154 -9.11 8.07 -12.86
C LEU A 154 -10.45 8.75 -12.61
N TYR A 155 -10.43 9.75 -11.74
CA TYR A 155 -11.59 10.57 -11.42
C TYR A 155 -11.27 11.98 -11.87
N ASN A 156 -11.46 12.20 -13.17
CA ASN A 156 -11.37 13.52 -13.78
C ASN A 156 -12.77 14.14 -13.72
N LYS A 157 -12.84 15.41 -13.34
CA LYS A 157 -14.08 16.16 -13.18
C LYS A 157 -14.75 16.46 -14.51
#